data_AF-A0A932I4T5-F1
#
_entry.id   AF-A0A932I4T5-F1
#
_cell.length_a   1.000
_cell.length_b   1.000
_cell.length_c   1.000
_cell.angle_alpha   90.00
_cell.angle_beta   90.00
_cell.angle_gamma   90.00
#
_symmetry.space_group_name_H-M   'P 1'
#
loop_
_entity.id
_entity.type
_entity.pdbx_description
1 polymer ?
#
loop_
_entity_poly.entity_id
_entity_poly.type
_entity_poly.pdbx_seq_one_letter_code
_entity_poly.pdbx_strand_id
1 'polypeptide(L)'
;MSAPLARRALGWAFLAMLAAGCGSEPQASVSGVVHLAPSLPPEARKLRQLFIYLEPAQGGPPFAVQRLVEPSFPLRFVMTPDDVFAPGRAFSGQVRVRARLLGENLTDYELGPLRRANGAAPLARGSYEGVSARPAPIGARDVEVVIAQAGSAEPPKEAAKKPEAPARGQAPAAPPSPPQAQARPPAQTQPQAPKPPEAAAPAGGGAISGTVVLAPALAGKAGGKRALFLIARPEGGGPPLAVVRIPEPKFPLAFQISQEHVMMPGVKFEGRVRLVARVDADGSAGPPQKGDLEGQAPDPVAAGTSGVTIVVDKEY
;
A
#
# COMPACT_ATOMS: atom_id res chain seq x y z
N MET A 1 63.08 9.93 -53.18
CA MET A 1 63.58 9.80 -51.79
C MET A 1 62.70 10.65 -50.91
N SER A 2 61.88 10.00 -50.09
CA SER A 2 60.84 10.58 -49.25
C SER A 2 61.42 11.08 -47.92
N ALA A 3 61.01 12.26 -47.48
CA ALA A 3 61.02 12.65 -46.06
C ALA A 3 59.99 13.78 -45.85
N PRO A 4 58.88 13.56 -45.12
CA PRO A 4 57.92 14.60 -44.79
C PRO A 4 58.20 15.28 -43.44
N LEU A 5 57.86 16.56 -43.39
CA LEU A 5 57.86 17.46 -42.23
C LEU A 5 57.07 16.88 -41.04
N ALA A 6 57.70 16.93 -39.86
CA ALA A 6 57.09 16.65 -38.57
C ALA A 6 55.99 17.68 -38.23
N ARG A 7 54.75 17.21 -38.06
CA ARG A 7 53.67 17.98 -37.44
C ARG A 7 53.71 17.76 -35.92
N ARG A 8 53.78 18.86 -35.18
CA ARG A 8 53.61 18.91 -33.72
C ARG A 8 52.22 18.40 -33.35
N ALA A 9 52.16 17.29 -32.59
CA ALA A 9 50.95 16.87 -31.90
C ALA A 9 50.87 17.61 -30.56
N LEU A 10 49.82 18.40 -30.40
CA LEU A 10 49.45 19.04 -29.15
C LEU A 10 48.92 17.95 -28.22
N GLY A 11 49.72 17.55 -27.23
CA GLY A 11 49.33 16.56 -26.23
C GLY A 11 48.20 17.10 -25.36
N TRP A 12 46.97 16.64 -25.60
CA TRP A 12 45.93 16.67 -24.58
C TRP A 12 46.28 15.60 -23.55
N ALA A 13 46.80 16.03 -22.41
CA ALA A 13 46.89 15.21 -21.22
C ALA A 13 45.45 14.94 -20.73
N PHE A 14 44.85 13.86 -21.22
CA PHE A 14 43.76 13.22 -20.52
C PHE A 14 44.32 12.63 -19.23
N LEU A 15 44.16 13.36 -18.14
CA LEU A 15 44.31 12.79 -16.80
C LEU A 15 43.19 11.76 -16.65
N ALA A 16 43.52 10.50 -16.89
CA ALA A 16 42.66 9.35 -16.61
C ALA A 16 42.48 9.23 -15.11
N MET A 17 41.44 9.87 -14.58
CA MET A 17 40.98 9.63 -13.22
C MET A 17 40.15 8.34 -13.23
N LEU A 18 40.83 7.20 -13.05
CA LEU A 18 40.18 5.99 -12.57
C LEU A 18 39.77 6.22 -11.12
N ALA A 19 38.50 6.56 -10.91
CA ALA A 19 37.83 6.36 -9.62
C ALA A 19 36.55 5.57 -9.89
N ALA A 20 36.46 4.42 -9.24
CA ALA A 20 35.38 3.45 -9.33
C ALA A 20 34.00 4.13 -9.24
N GLY A 21 33.10 3.76 -10.14
CA GLY A 21 31.68 4.07 -10.03
C GLY A 21 31.06 3.33 -8.84
N CYS A 22 31.25 3.85 -7.63
CA CYS A 22 30.34 3.61 -6.53
C CYS A 22 29.14 4.55 -6.73
N GLY A 23 27.98 3.99 -7.06
CA GLY A 23 26.72 4.74 -7.07
C GLY A 23 26.57 5.47 -5.74
N SER A 24 26.52 6.79 -5.77
CA SER A 24 26.39 7.63 -4.59
C SER A 24 25.00 7.46 -4.01
N GLU A 25 24.88 6.75 -2.87
CA GLU A 25 23.63 6.71 -2.11
C GLU A 25 23.19 8.15 -1.74
N PRO A 26 21.88 8.45 -1.77
CA PRO A 26 21.38 9.77 -1.41
C PRO A 26 21.88 10.20 -0.02
N GLN A 27 22.27 11.46 0.14
CA GLN A 27 22.80 11.93 1.43
C GLN A 27 21.75 11.84 2.56
N ALA A 28 20.46 11.85 2.21
CA ALA A 28 19.34 11.63 3.11
C ALA A 28 18.79 10.20 3.03
N SER A 29 19.63 9.18 3.14
CA SER A 29 19.22 7.76 3.19
C SER A 29 19.70 7.05 4.45
N VAL A 30 19.09 5.91 4.77
CA VAL A 30 19.61 4.96 5.76
C VAL A 30 19.84 3.64 5.04
N SER A 31 21.08 3.16 5.00
CA SER A 31 21.44 1.93 4.30
C SER A 31 22.10 0.92 5.24
N GLY A 32 22.00 -0.35 4.87
CA GLY A 32 22.47 -1.42 5.74
C GLY A 32 22.25 -2.82 5.20
N VAL A 33 22.43 -3.80 6.08
CA VAL A 33 22.31 -5.22 5.76
C VAL A 33 21.40 -5.91 6.77
N VAL A 34 20.46 -6.70 6.26
CA VAL A 34 19.61 -7.59 7.04
C VAL A 34 20.16 -9.01 6.97
N HIS A 35 20.35 -9.63 8.12
CA HIS A 35 20.78 -11.01 8.29
C HIS A 35 19.67 -11.85 8.92
N LEU A 36 19.63 -13.15 8.60
CA LEU A 36 18.85 -14.12 9.35
C LEU A 36 19.75 -14.78 10.38
N ALA A 37 19.30 -14.83 11.64
CA ALA A 37 20.02 -15.54 12.68
C ALA A 37 20.09 -17.04 12.34
N PRO A 38 21.25 -17.70 12.57
CA PRO A 38 21.39 -19.14 12.37
C PRO A 38 20.45 -19.99 13.26
N SER A 39 19.96 -19.41 14.35
CA SER A 39 19.03 -20.04 15.29
C SER A 39 17.59 -20.14 14.77
N LEU A 40 17.25 -19.46 13.67
CA LEU A 40 15.92 -19.53 13.11
C LEU A 40 15.68 -20.88 12.40
N PRO A 41 14.44 -21.38 12.44
CA PRO A 41 14.12 -22.64 11.77
C PRO A 41 14.21 -22.46 10.24
N PRO A 42 14.52 -23.53 9.47
CA PRO A 42 14.72 -23.46 8.01
C PRO A 42 13.55 -22.85 7.24
N GLU A 43 12.34 -22.98 7.77
CA GLU A 43 11.10 -22.42 7.24
C GLU A 43 11.15 -20.89 7.14
N ALA A 44 11.88 -20.20 8.04
CA ALA A 44 12.04 -18.76 7.99
C ALA A 44 12.66 -18.31 6.65
N ARG A 45 13.59 -19.09 6.07
CA ARG A 45 14.24 -18.79 4.79
C ARG A 45 13.31 -18.92 3.57
N LYS A 46 12.17 -19.60 3.74
CA LYS A 46 11.18 -19.79 2.66
C LYS A 46 10.22 -18.61 2.57
N LEU A 47 10.17 -17.76 3.61
CA LEU A 47 9.28 -16.61 3.66
C LEU A 47 9.67 -15.59 2.61
N ARG A 48 8.66 -15.10 1.88
CA ARG A 48 8.85 -14.22 0.73
C ARG A 48 8.55 -12.76 1.02
N GLN A 49 8.11 -12.41 2.23
CA GLN A 49 7.64 -11.07 2.54
C GLN A 49 8.46 -10.45 3.65
N LEU A 50 9.33 -9.51 3.31
CA LEU A 50 10.10 -8.73 4.26
C LEU A 50 9.61 -7.29 4.25
N PHE A 51 9.44 -6.73 5.44
CA PHE A 51 9.18 -5.32 5.64
C PHE A 51 10.30 -4.73 6.50
N ILE A 52 10.83 -3.59 6.06
CA ILE A 52 11.82 -2.82 6.77
C ILE A 52 11.18 -1.50 7.16
N TYR A 53 11.11 -1.24 8.46
CA TYR A 53 10.51 -0.03 9.03
C TYR A 53 11.59 0.87 9.61
N LEU A 54 11.42 2.18 9.45
CA LEU A 54 12.11 3.16 10.27
C LEU A 54 11.19 3.64 11.39
N GLU A 55 11.66 3.44 12.61
CA GLU A 55 10.99 3.87 13.83
C GLU A 55 11.81 4.99 14.49
N PRO A 56 11.18 5.99 15.12
CA PRO A 56 11.91 6.98 15.90
C PRO A 56 12.66 6.29 17.06
N ALA A 57 13.93 6.64 17.29
CA ALA A 57 14.74 6.04 18.35
C ALA A 57 14.16 6.27 19.76
N GLN A 58 13.47 7.40 19.94
CA GLN A 58 12.74 7.79 21.15
C GLN A 58 11.39 7.07 21.33
N GLY A 59 11.05 6.15 20.43
CA GLY A 59 9.76 5.46 20.41
C GLY A 59 8.69 6.25 19.67
N GLY A 60 7.65 5.52 19.24
CA GLY A 60 6.58 6.04 18.40
C GLY A 60 6.28 5.10 17.23
N PRO A 61 5.25 5.43 16.42
CA PRO A 61 4.93 4.63 15.25
C PRO A 61 6.06 4.72 14.21
N PRO A 62 6.24 3.68 13.38
CA PRO A 62 7.10 3.79 12.22
C PRO A 62 6.59 4.90 11.29
N PHE A 63 7.51 5.54 10.58
CA PHE A 63 7.18 6.64 9.67
C PHE A 63 7.62 6.38 8.23
N ALA A 64 8.54 5.43 8.03
CA ALA A 64 8.93 4.94 6.72
C ALA A 64 8.87 3.41 6.67
N VAL A 65 8.54 2.87 5.51
CA VAL A 65 8.46 1.42 5.28
C VAL A 65 8.93 1.08 3.88
N GLN A 66 9.78 0.06 3.78
CA GLN A 66 10.16 -0.57 2.53
C GLN A 66 9.72 -2.03 2.56
N ARG A 67 8.98 -2.46 1.54
CA ARG A 67 8.54 -3.85 1.39
C ARG A 67 9.36 -4.52 0.31
N LEU A 68 9.87 -5.71 0.61
CA LEU A 68 10.61 -6.53 -0.32
C LEU A 68 9.96 -7.90 -0.46
N VAL A 69 9.80 -8.30 -1.72
CA VAL A 69 9.26 -9.60 -2.11
C VAL A 69 10.41 -10.51 -2.50
N GLU A 70 10.35 -11.77 -2.09
CA GLU A 70 11.39 -12.78 -2.29
C GLU A 70 12.78 -12.33 -1.80
N PRO A 71 12.91 -11.88 -0.54
CA PRO A 71 14.20 -11.45 0.00
C PRO A 71 15.22 -12.59 -0.01
N SER A 72 16.42 -12.31 -0.50
CA SER A 72 17.56 -13.19 -0.38
C SER A 72 18.52 -12.63 0.66
N PHE A 73 18.89 -13.44 1.65
CA PHE A 73 19.73 -13.02 2.78
C PHE A 73 21.18 -13.47 2.59
N PRO A 74 22.19 -12.63 2.91
CA PRO A 74 22.05 -11.28 3.49
C PRO A 74 21.52 -10.27 2.47
N LEU A 75 20.52 -9.49 2.90
CA LEU A 75 19.84 -8.51 2.05
C LEU A 75 20.38 -7.12 2.33
N ARG A 76 20.87 -6.42 1.30
CA ARG A 76 21.17 -4.99 1.40
C ARG A 76 19.91 -4.17 1.22
N PHE A 77 19.73 -3.14 2.04
CA PHE A 77 18.60 -2.22 1.93
C PHE A 77 19.08 -0.77 1.91
N VAL A 78 18.27 0.09 1.30
CA VAL A 78 18.43 1.55 1.31
C VAL A 78 17.05 2.14 1.49
N MET A 79 16.87 2.88 2.58
CA MET A 79 15.66 3.65 2.87
C MET A 79 15.90 5.11 2.59
N THR A 80 14.93 5.75 1.95
CA THR A 80 14.98 7.10 1.42
C THR A 80 13.74 7.89 1.86
N PRO A 81 13.68 9.21 1.60
CA PRO A 81 12.50 10.00 1.91
C PRO A 81 11.24 9.53 1.16
N ASP A 82 11.39 8.85 0.01
CA ASP A 82 10.26 8.32 -0.77
C ASP A 82 9.59 7.12 -0.07
N ASP A 83 10.27 6.47 0.87
CA ASP A 83 9.74 5.38 1.68
C ASP A 83 8.88 5.87 2.87
N VAL A 84 8.78 7.20 3.07
CA VAL A 84 7.98 7.82 4.12
C VAL A 84 6.50 7.73 3.77
N PHE A 85 5.73 7.06 4.63
CA PHE A 85 4.28 6.98 4.50
C PHE A 85 3.54 7.92 5.46
N ALA A 86 4.24 8.47 6.47
CA ALA A 86 3.65 9.39 7.43
C ALA A 86 3.66 10.84 6.89
N PRO A 87 2.50 11.43 6.59
CA PRO A 87 2.44 12.76 5.97
C PRO A 87 3.00 13.84 6.92
N GLY A 88 3.79 14.76 6.35
CA GLY A 88 4.40 15.87 7.10
C GLY A 88 5.54 15.47 8.03
N ARG A 89 5.92 14.19 8.09
CA ARG A 89 7.07 13.75 8.88
C ARG A 89 8.36 13.92 8.10
N ALA A 90 9.30 14.69 8.64
CA ALA A 90 10.62 14.83 8.05
C ALA A 90 11.42 13.52 8.20
N PHE A 91 12.11 13.10 7.13
CA PHE A 91 13.10 12.02 7.15
C PHE A 91 14.37 12.52 7.85
N SER A 92 14.32 12.64 9.18
CA SER A 92 15.38 13.24 10.00
C SER A 92 15.42 12.65 11.41
N GLY A 93 16.53 12.89 12.12
CA GLY A 93 16.70 12.48 13.51
C GLY A 93 17.35 11.10 13.68
N GLN A 94 17.16 10.53 14.87
CA GLN A 94 17.66 9.19 15.23
C GLN A 94 16.55 8.16 15.02
N VAL A 95 16.89 7.05 14.37
CA VAL A 95 15.96 5.98 14.00
C VAL A 95 16.44 4.62 14.46
N ARG A 96 15.51 3.68 14.62
CA ARG A 96 15.79 2.25 14.67
C ARG A 96 15.26 1.61 13.40
N VAL A 97 16.03 0.68 12.85
CA VAL A 97 15.60 -0.11 11.71
C VAL A 97 15.00 -1.41 12.23
N ARG A 98 13.73 -1.67 11.92
CA ARG A 98 13.05 -2.92 12.27
C ARG A 98 12.78 -3.71 11.01
N ALA A 99 13.28 -4.94 10.94
CA ALA A 99 13.01 -5.88 9.87
C ALA A 99 12.01 -6.94 10.33
N ARG A 100 10.90 -7.11 9.62
CA ARG A 100 9.90 -8.15 9.87
C ARG A 100 9.75 -9.07 8.67
N LEU A 101 10.05 -10.35 8.86
CA LEU A 101 9.87 -11.41 7.88
C LEU A 101 8.59 -12.16 8.19
N LEU A 102 7.58 -12.00 7.35
CA LEU A 102 6.20 -12.40 7.67
C LEU A 102 5.84 -13.77 7.10
N GLY A 103 5.01 -14.52 7.83
CA GLY A 103 4.49 -15.83 7.44
C GLY A 103 3.58 -15.81 6.19
N GLU A 104 3.35 -16.96 5.56
CA GLU A 104 2.57 -17.07 4.30
C GLU A 104 1.08 -16.72 4.44
N ASN A 105 0.50 -16.85 5.63
CA ASN A 105 -0.91 -16.55 5.91
C ASN A 105 -1.07 -15.20 6.60
N LEU A 106 -0.57 -14.15 5.95
CA LEU A 106 -0.71 -12.77 6.38
C LEU A 106 -2.18 -12.38 6.49
N THR A 107 -2.64 -12.16 7.72
CA THR A 107 -3.92 -11.51 7.99
C THR A 107 -3.71 -9.99 8.08
N ASP A 108 -4.79 -9.21 7.87
CA ASP A 108 -4.81 -7.77 8.15
C ASP A 108 -4.39 -7.42 9.60
N TYR A 109 -4.21 -8.42 10.47
CA TYR A 109 -3.72 -8.28 11.84
C TYR A 109 -2.30 -7.72 11.96
N GLU A 110 -1.32 -8.20 11.19
CA GLU A 110 0.06 -7.72 11.30
C GLU A 110 0.27 -6.39 10.57
N LEU A 111 -0.45 -6.18 9.46
CA LEU A 111 -0.34 -4.99 8.62
C LEU A 111 -1.30 -3.86 9.05
N GLY A 112 -2.44 -4.17 9.64
CA GLY A 112 -3.49 -3.22 9.99
C GLY A 112 -3.07 -2.16 11.01
N PRO A 113 -2.39 -2.50 12.11
CA PRO A 113 -1.86 -1.52 13.05
C PRO A 113 -0.82 -0.61 12.41
N LEU A 114 0.04 -1.15 11.55
CA LEU A 114 1.05 -0.37 10.83
C LEU A 114 0.41 0.60 9.81
N ARG A 115 -0.62 0.14 9.08
CA ARG A 115 -1.43 0.97 8.17
C ARG A 115 -2.17 2.09 8.90
N ARG A 116 -2.62 1.84 10.13
CA ARG A 116 -3.33 2.83 10.97
C ARG A 116 -2.38 3.70 11.78
N ALA A 117 -1.06 3.63 11.55
CA ALA A 117 -0.03 4.27 12.36
C ALA A 117 -0.15 3.96 13.87
N ASN A 118 -0.80 2.85 14.21
CA ASN A 118 -1.14 2.45 15.57
C ASN A 118 -0.15 1.42 16.08
N GLY A 119 1.13 1.81 16.11
CA GLY A 119 2.26 0.97 16.57
C GLY A 119 2.46 -0.31 15.75
N ALA A 120 3.49 -1.07 16.13
CA ALA A 120 3.76 -2.37 15.52
C ALA A 120 2.88 -3.45 16.18
N ALA A 121 2.10 -4.17 15.37
CA ALA A 121 1.28 -5.29 15.84
C ALA A 121 2.12 -6.35 16.59
N PRO A 122 1.53 -7.12 17.52
CA PRO A 122 2.17 -8.31 18.08
C PRO A 122 2.63 -9.24 16.95
N LEU A 123 3.86 -9.72 17.02
CA LEU A 123 4.45 -10.59 16.00
C LEU A 123 3.78 -11.96 16.05
N ALA A 124 3.12 -12.34 14.96
CA ALA A 124 2.35 -13.57 14.87
C ALA A 124 3.25 -14.80 14.81
N ARG A 125 2.74 -15.94 15.26
CA ARG A 125 3.43 -17.23 15.17
C ARG A 125 3.73 -17.55 13.71
N GLY A 126 5.01 -17.82 13.42
CA GLY A 126 5.50 -18.05 12.05
C GLY A 126 6.03 -16.80 11.35
N SER A 127 5.88 -15.62 11.96
CA SER A 127 6.56 -14.39 11.57
C SER A 127 7.81 -14.18 12.44
N TYR A 128 8.80 -13.46 11.92
CA TYR A 128 10.08 -13.21 12.57
C TYR A 128 10.44 -11.72 12.53
N GLU A 129 11.15 -11.24 13.54
CA GLU A 129 11.57 -9.84 13.67
C GLU A 129 13.06 -9.72 14.04
N GLY A 130 13.66 -8.64 13.56
CA GLY A 130 14.94 -8.10 14.02
C GLY A 130 14.85 -6.59 14.15
N VAL A 131 15.58 -6.02 15.10
CA VAL A 131 15.71 -4.57 15.26
C VAL A 131 17.20 -4.22 15.32
N SER A 132 17.58 -3.09 14.75
CA SER A 132 18.96 -2.59 14.83
C SER A 132 19.38 -2.48 16.30
N ALA A 133 20.57 -2.98 16.62
CA ALA A 133 21.06 -3.03 18.01
C ALA A 133 21.21 -1.63 18.62
N ARG A 134 21.53 -0.64 17.78
CA ARG A 134 21.68 0.77 18.17
C ARG A 134 20.78 1.66 17.30
N PRO A 135 20.31 2.79 17.84
CA PRO A 135 19.81 3.87 17.02
C PRO A 135 20.86 4.35 16.03
N ALA A 136 20.40 4.74 14.85
CA ALA A 136 21.22 5.27 13.78
C ALA A 136 20.65 6.65 13.35
N PRO A 137 21.50 7.64 13.03
CA PRO A 137 21.02 8.89 12.43
C PRO A 137 20.54 8.65 11.00
N ILE A 138 19.63 9.50 10.52
CA ILE A 138 19.40 9.61 9.07
C ILE A 138 20.72 10.01 8.38
N GLY A 139 21.07 9.33 7.28
CA GLY A 139 22.38 9.38 6.64
C GLY A 139 23.32 8.24 7.04
N ALA A 140 22.93 7.42 8.03
CA ALA A 140 23.73 6.27 8.43
C ALA A 140 23.82 5.21 7.33
N ARG A 141 25.03 4.65 7.21
CA ARG A 141 25.33 3.52 6.33
C ARG A 141 25.73 2.32 7.17
N ASP A 142 25.69 1.14 6.55
CA ASP A 142 26.10 -0.11 7.17
C ASP A 142 25.33 -0.46 8.45
N VAL A 143 24.05 -0.07 8.52
CA VAL A 143 23.18 -0.45 9.63
C VAL A 143 22.90 -1.94 9.60
N GLU A 144 23.35 -2.66 10.63
CA GLU A 144 23.13 -4.09 10.73
C GLU A 144 21.82 -4.41 11.46
N VAL A 145 21.02 -5.29 10.86
CA VAL A 145 19.80 -5.82 11.46
C VAL A 145 19.84 -7.35 11.39
N VAL A 146 19.70 -8.00 12.54
CA VAL A 146 19.63 -9.46 12.62
C VAL A 146 18.22 -9.88 13.00
N ILE A 147 17.53 -10.57 12.09
CA ILE A 147 16.22 -11.18 12.36
C ILE A 147 16.49 -12.44 13.19
N ALA A 148 16.03 -12.43 14.44
CA ALA A 148 16.30 -13.49 15.42
C ALA A 148 15.09 -13.85 16.28
N GLN A 149 14.12 -12.94 16.40
CA GLN A 149 12.96 -13.13 17.26
C GLN A 149 11.83 -13.81 16.48
N ALA A 150 11.32 -14.92 16.98
CA ALA A 150 10.11 -15.56 16.46
C ALA A 150 8.86 -14.99 17.13
N GLY A 151 7.81 -14.78 16.35
CA GLY A 151 6.51 -14.38 16.86
C GLY A 151 5.84 -15.52 17.61
N SER A 152 5.09 -15.15 18.65
CA SER A 152 4.35 -16.08 19.51
C SER A 152 2.86 -15.76 19.59
N ALA A 153 2.43 -14.62 19.04
CA ALA A 153 1.01 -14.26 19.05
C ALA A 153 0.24 -15.23 18.15
N GLU A 154 -0.84 -15.81 18.65
CA GLU A 154 -1.75 -16.53 17.76
C GLU A 154 -2.33 -15.53 16.75
N PRO A 155 -2.28 -15.84 15.44
CA PRO A 155 -3.04 -15.06 14.48
C PRO A 155 -4.50 -15.08 14.92
N PRO A 156 -5.23 -13.95 14.91
CA PRO A 156 -6.65 -13.98 15.19
C PRO A 156 -7.27 -15.01 14.27
N LYS A 157 -7.97 -16.00 14.84
CA LYS A 157 -8.96 -16.75 14.06
C LYS A 157 -9.84 -15.68 13.44
N GLU A 158 -9.89 -15.63 12.11
CA GLU A 158 -10.82 -14.76 11.40
C GLU A 158 -12.16 -14.90 12.10
N ALA A 159 -12.53 -13.88 12.87
CA ALA A 159 -13.78 -13.88 13.58
C ALA A 159 -14.80 -13.87 12.45
N ALA A 160 -15.38 -15.04 12.18
CA ALA A 160 -16.54 -15.19 11.33
C ALA A 160 -17.45 -14.00 11.61
N LYS A 161 -17.57 -13.12 10.60
CA LYS A 161 -18.43 -11.94 10.55
C LYS A 161 -19.14 -11.63 11.87
N LYS A 162 -18.50 -10.86 12.75
CA LYS A 162 -19.26 -10.03 13.66
C LYS A 162 -19.08 -8.60 13.18
N PRO A 163 -20.11 -7.94 12.63
CA PRO A 163 -20.01 -6.53 12.31
C PRO A 163 -19.59 -5.82 13.59
N GLU A 164 -18.50 -5.05 13.47
CA GLU A 164 -18.09 -4.09 14.46
C GLU A 164 -19.30 -3.20 14.72
N ALA A 165 -19.94 -3.42 15.88
CA ALA A 165 -21.09 -2.66 16.29
C ALA A 165 -20.65 -1.18 16.34
N PRO A 166 -21.44 -0.24 15.80
CA PRO A 166 -21.06 1.16 15.80
C PRO A 166 -20.82 1.59 17.25
N ALA A 167 -19.70 2.30 17.45
CA ALA A 167 -19.34 2.92 18.71
C ALA A 167 -20.58 3.60 19.29
N ARG A 168 -21.06 3.06 20.40
CA ARG A 168 -22.23 3.56 21.12
C ARG A 168 -21.92 4.98 21.56
N GLY A 169 -22.63 5.91 20.92
CA GLY A 169 -22.66 7.31 21.29
C GLY A 169 -22.95 7.49 22.77
N GLN A 170 -22.48 8.62 23.25
CA GLN A 170 -22.70 9.19 24.57
C GLN A 170 -24.14 8.95 25.06
N ALA A 171 -24.25 8.56 26.33
CA ALA A 171 -25.50 8.47 27.05
C ALA A 171 -26.23 9.83 27.05
N PRO A 172 -27.56 9.79 26.95
CA PRO A 172 -28.36 10.61 27.85
C PRO A 172 -29.36 9.77 28.66
N ALA A 173 -29.74 10.34 29.78
CA ALA A 173 -30.51 9.78 30.88
C ALA A 173 -31.90 9.22 30.51
N ALA A 174 -32.38 8.31 31.36
CA ALA A 174 -33.77 7.86 31.50
C ALA A 174 -34.49 8.69 32.60
N PRO A 175 -35.82 8.55 32.82
CA PRO A 175 -36.99 8.46 31.92
C PRO A 175 -38.09 9.49 32.39
N PRO A 176 -39.43 9.41 32.11
CA PRO A 176 -40.36 8.31 32.44
C PRO A 176 -41.41 7.96 31.35
N SER A 177 -42.23 6.97 31.69
CA SER A 177 -43.05 6.05 30.88
C SER A 177 -44.48 6.56 30.48
N PRO A 178 -45.45 5.73 30.01
CA PRO A 178 -46.24 5.93 28.76
C PRO A 178 -47.73 6.27 28.99
N PRO A 179 -48.58 6.37 27.93
CA PRO A 179 -49.61 5.32 27.79
C PRO A 179 -50.06 4.95 26.35
N GLN A 180 -50.14 3.62 26.14
CA GLN A 180 -51.22 2.79 25.56
C GLN A 180 -52.08 3.20 24.35
N ALA A 181 -52.14 2.23 23.41
CA ALA A 181 -53.30 1.66 22.72
C ALA A 181 -54.02 2.47 21.61
N GLN A 182 -54.07 1.91 20.40
CA GLN A 182 -55.25 1.18 19.88
C GLN A 182 -55.01 0.61 18.48
N ALA A 183 -55.80 -0.40 18.13
CA ALA A 183 -55.65 -1.29 16.99
C ALA A 183 -56.68 -1.02 15.87
N ARG A 184 -56.33 -1.50 14.66
CA ARG A 184 -57.18 -2.03 13.55
C ARG A 184 -57.41 -1.17 12.26
N PRO A 185 -57.63 -1.85 11.11
CA PRO A 185 -57.17 -1.49 9.75
C PRO A 185 -58.37 -1.38 8.75
N PRO A 186 -58.29 -1.75 7.45
CA PRO A 186 -57.36 -1.42 6.34
C PRO A 186 -58.09 -0.65 5.19
N ALA A 187 -57.35 -0.05 4.26
CA ALA A 187 -57.91 0.26 2.94
C ALA A 187 -56.86 0.08 1.84
N GLN A 188 -57.26 -0.66 0.81
CA GLN A 188 -56.48 -1.14 -0.31
C GLN A 188 -56.20 -0.02 -1.31
N THR A 189 -54.99 0.01 -1.89
CA THR A 189 -54.79 0.45 -3.27
C THR A 189 -53.49 -0.19 -3.79
N GLN A 190 -53.61 -1.22 -4.62
CA GLN A 190 -52.62 -1.53 -5.66
C GLN A 190 -52.74 -0.43 -6.75
N PRO A 191 -51.74 -0.15 -7.62
CA PRO A 191 -50.72 -1.08 -8.12
C PRO A 191 -49.31 -0.49 -8.30
N GLN A 192 -48.27 -1.35 -8.41
CA GLN A 192 -47.18 -1.28 -9.41
C GLN A 192 -45.99 -2.17 -9.03
N ALA A 193 -45.43 -2.82 -10.05
CA ALA A 193 -44.28 -3.72 -9.97
C ALA A 193 -43.03 -2.99 -9.41
N PRO A 194 -42.21 -3.66 -8.57
CA PRO A 194 -41.04 -3.03 -7.99
C PRO A 194 -39.94 -2.83 -9.05
N LYS A 195 -39.72 -1.57 -9.44
CA LYS A 195 -38.39 -1.14 -9.89
C LYS A 195 -37.39 -1.40 -8.75
N PRO A 196 -36.18 -1.91 -9.02
CA PRO A 196 -35.15 -2.05 -8.00
C PRO A 196 -34.95 -0.72 -7.27
N PRO A 197 -34.76 -0.72 -5.93
CA PRO A 197 -34.67 0.49 -5.15
C PRO A 197 -33.54 1.37 -5.67
N GLU A 198 -33.91 2.55 -6.14
CA GLU A 198 -33.00 3.67 -6.31
C GLU A 198 -32.46 3.98 -4.90
N ALA A 199 -31.28 3.43 -4.63
CA ALA A 199 -30.58 3.63 -3.38
C ALA A 199 -30.36 5.13 -3.21
N ALA A 200 -30.91 5.65 -2.12
CA ALA A 200 -30.75 7.02 -1.67
C ALA A 200 -29.28 7.44 -1.83
N ALA A 201 -29.06 8.45 -2.68
CA ALA A 201 -27.78 9.11 -2.80
C ALA A 201 -27.38 9.69 -1.43
N PRO A 202 -26.23 9.30 -0.84
CA PRO A 202 -25.63 10.09 0.20
C PRO A 202 -25.02 11.34 -0.46
N ALA A 203 -25.37 12.50 0.07
CA ALA A 203 -24.82 13.79 -0.34
C ALA A 203 -23.31 13.85 -0.07
N GLY A 204 -22.53 14.18 -1.10
CA GLY A 204 -21.11 14.53 -1.03
C GLY A 204 -20.32 13.94 -2.20
N GLY A 205 -19.90 14.79 -3.16
CA GLY A 205 -18.98 14.46 -4.26
C GLY A 205 -19.41 13.26 -5.13
N GLY A 206 -19.85 13.51 -6.37
CA GLY A 206 -20.41 12.47 -7.23
C GLY A 206 -19.53 11.21 -7.34
N ALA A 207 -20.14 10.03 -7.20
CA ALA A 207 -19.43 8.76 -7.41
C ALA A 207 -19.02 8.60 -8.87
N ILE A 208 -17.85 8.03 -9.12
CA ILE A 208 -17.43 7.60 -10.44
C ILE A 208 -17.73 6.11 -10.60
N SER A 209 -18.38 5.72 -11.69
CA SER A 209 -18.68 4.33 -12.00
C SER A 209 -18.24 3.93 -13.40
N GLY A 210 -17.94 2.65 -13.58
CA GLY A 210 -17.37 2.17 -14.83
C GLY A 210 -17.09 0.67 -14.87
N THR A 211 -16.33 0.27 -15.88
CA THR A 211 -15.93 -1.12 -16.10
C THR A 211 -14.41 -1.20 -16.29
N VAL A 212 -13.77 -2.11 -15.56
CA VAL A 212 -12.38 -2.51 -15.81
C VAL A 212 -12.38 -3.73 -16.72
N VAL A 213 -11.60 -3.68 -17.80
CA VAL A 213 -11.43 -4.76 -18.76
C VAL A 213 -9.97 -5.12 -18.85
N LEU A 214 -9.66 -6.40 -18.98
CA LEU A 214 -8.31 -6.88 -19.17
C LEU A 214 -8.02 -7.02 -20.67
N ALA A 215 -6.86 -6.54 -21.11
CA ALA A 215 -6.44 -6.73 -22.49
C ALA A 215 -6.32 -8.24 -22.80
N PRO A 216 -6.73 -8.70 -24.00
CA PRO A 216 -6.67 -10.13 -24.37
C PRO A 216 -5.28 -10.75 -24.21
N ALA A 217 -4.21 -9.97 -24.44
CA ALA A 217 -2.82 -10.42 -24.25
C ALA A 217 -2.46 -10.77 -22.79
N LEU A 218 -3.22 -10.24 -21.82
CA LEU A 218 -2.99 -10.41 -20.38
C LEU A 218 -4.03 -11.34 -19.73
N ALA A 219 -5.04 -11.81 -20.49
CA ALA A 219 -6.13 -12.66 -20.00
C ALA A 219 -5.64 -13.98 -19.38
N GLY A 220 -4.60 -14.60 -19.96
CA GLY A 220 -3.97 -15.81 -19.41
C GLY A 220 -3.10 -15.56 -18.18
N LYS A 221 -2.77 -14.29 -17.90
CA LYS A 221 -1.93 -13.89 -16.78
C LYS A 221 -2.72 -13.52 -15.55
N ALA A 222 -3.98 -13.10 -15.63
CA ALA A 222 -4.76 -12.71 -14.44
C ALA A 222 -5.20 -13.87 -13.51
N GLY A 223 -4.75 -15.11 -13.74
CA GLY A 223 -5.04 -16.26 -12.89
C GLY A 223 -4.32 -16.23 -11.54
N GLY A 224 -5.03 -16.58 -10.47
CA GLY A 224 -4.52 -16.67 -9.08
C GLY A 224 -5.24 -15.72 -8.11
N LYS A 225 -4.97 -15.85 -6.81
CA LYS A 225 -5.51 -15.03 -5.70
C LYS A 225 -5.03 -13.57 -5.75
N ARG A 226 -5.28 -12.87 -6.86
CA ARG A 226 -4.86 -11.50 -7.13
C ARG A 226 -5.88 -10.50 -6.57
N ALA A 227 -5.46 -9.29 -6.27
CA ALA A 227 -6.38 -8.21 -5.89
C ALA A 227 -6.31 -7.07 -6.90
N LEU A 228 -7.46 -6.53 -7.27
CA LEU A 228 -7.54 -5.28 -8.03
C LEU A 228 -7.56 -4.10 -7.06
N PHE A 229 -6.67 -3.15 -7.27
CA PHE A 229 -6.68 -1.83 -6.65
C PHE A 229 -7.12 -0.80 -7.68
N LEU A 230 -8.28 -0.21 -7.46
CA LEU A 230 -8.74 0.95 -8.21
C LEU A 230 -8.35 2.21 -7.42
N ILE A 231 -7.54 3.06 -8.02
CA ILE A 231 -6.90 4.21 -7.39
C ILE A 231 -7.35 5.47 -8.12
N ALA A 232 -7.96 6.41 -7.39
CA ALA A 232 -8.24 7.76 -7.89
C ALA A 232 -7.17 8.72 -7.38
N ARG A 233 -6.43 9.36 -8.28
CA ARG A 233 -5.46 10.42 -7.96
C ARG A 233 -5.95 11.77 -8.48
N PRO A 234 -5.72 12.89 -7.77
CA PRO A 234 -5.99 14.21 -8.32
C PRO A 234 -5.25 14.44 -9.65
N GLU A 235 -5.88 15.18 -10.58
CA GLU A 235 -5.27 15.49 -11.88
C GLU A 235 -3.89 16.17 -11.75
N GLY A 236 -3.74 17.06 -10.77
CA GLY A 236 -2.50 17.77 -10.46
C GLY A 236 -1.39 16.91 -9.82
N GLY A 237 -1.63 15.61 -9.66
CA GLY A 237 -0.70 14.70 -9.00
C GLY A 237 -0.81 14.71 -7.48
N GLY A 238 0.09 13.98 -6.82
CA GLY A 238 0.09 13.81 -5.37
C GLY A 238 -0.47 12.45 -4.90
N PRO A 239 -0.75 12.32 -3.59
CA PRO A 239 -1.22 11.07 -3.00
C PRO A 239 -2.62 10.69 -3.53
N PRO A 240 -2.98 9.39 -3.48
CA PRO A 240 -4.29 8.94 -3.90
C PRO A 240 -5.40 9.53 -3.02
N LEU A 241 -6.47 9.99 -3.67
CA LEU A 241 -7.66 10.54 -3.04
C LEU A 241 -8.52 9.43 -2.45
N ALA A 242 -8.78 8.40 -3.25
CA ALA A 242 -9.63 7.27 -2.90
C ALA A 242 -9.07 5.97 -3.49
N VAL A 243 -9.27 4.87 -2.78
CA VAL A 243 -8.82 3.54 -3.21
C VAL A 243 -9.89 2.50 -2.91
N VAL A 244 -10.19 1.65 -3.90
CA VAL A 244 -11.04 0.47 -3.76
C VAL A 244 -10.17 -0.77 -3.96
N ARG A 245 -10.27 -1.73 -3.03
CA ARG A 245 -9.63 -3.04 -3.14
C ARG A 245 -10.68 -4.09 -3.42
N ILE A 246 -10.51 -4.84 -4.51
CA ILE A 246 -11.41 -5.93 -4.91
C ILE A 246 -10.58 -7.22 -4.96
N PRO A 247 -10.76 -8.14 -3.99
CA PRO A 247 -10.08 -9.43 -4.03
C PRO A 247 -10.67 -10.31 -5.14
N GLU A 248 -9.83 -11.13 -5.76
CA GLU A 248 -10.20 -12.10 -6.81
C GLU A 248 -11.08 -11.47 -7.93
N PRO A 249 -10.60 -10.40 -8.59
CA PRO A 249 -11.38 -9.69 -9.59
C PRO A 249 -11.71 -10.60 -10.78
N LYS A 250 -12.98 -10.59 -11.20
CA LYS A 250 -13.44 -11.26 -12.43
C LYS A 250 -13.69 -10.21 -13.50
N PHE A 251 -12.94 -10.28 -14.59
CA PHE A 251 -13.05 -9.35 -15.70
C PHE A 251 -14.07 -9.84 -16.74
N PRO A 252 -14.86 -8.93 -17.38
CA PRO A 252 -14.93 -7.50 -17.11
C PRO A 252 -15.59 -7.20 -15.74
N LEU A 253 -15.04 -6.25 -15.00
CA LEU A 253 -15.44 -5.94 -13.64
C LEU A 253 -16.08 -4.55 -13.57
N ALA A 254 -17.34 -4.47 -13.16
CA ALA A 254 -17.98 -3.19 -12.84
C ALA A 254 -17.41 -2.63 -11.53
N PHE A 255 -17.14 -1.32 -11.49
CA PHE A 255 -16.62 -0.63 -10.33
C PHE A 255 -17.40 0.64 -10.02
N GLN A 256 -17.33 1.05 -8.76
CA GLN A 256 -17.76 2.36 -8.29
C GLN A 256 -16.78 2.86 -7.25
N ILE A 257 -16.38 4.13 -7.36
CA ILE A 257 -15.52 4.82 -6.40
C ILE A 257 -16.19 6.15 -6.02
N SER A 258 -16.20 6.48 -4.74
CA SER A 258 -17.07 7.53 -4.17
C SER A 258 -16.42 8.12 -2.91
N GLN A 259 -17.11 9.06 -2.26
CA GLN A 259 -16.68 9.64 -0.99
C GLN A 259 -16.37 8.61 0.11
N GLU A 260 -17.02 7.44 0.12
CA GLU A 260 -16.80 6.39 1.13
C GLU A 260 -15.43 5.72 1.01
N HIS A 261 -14.81 5.85 -0.17
CA HIS A 261 -13.52 5.26 -0.51
C HIS A 261 -12.36 6.23 -0.32
N VAL A 262 -12.65 7.46 0.12
CA VAL A 262 -11.63 8.48 0.39
C VAL A 262 -10.79 8.07 1.60
N MET A 263 -9.48 8.11 1.43
CA MET A 263 -8.54 7.62 2.45
C MET A 263 -8.28 8.63 3.58
N MET A 264 -8.44 9.93 3.30
CA MET A 264 -8.11 11.01 4.22
C MET A 264 -9.37 11.64 4.82
N PRO A 265 -9.53 11.62 6.17
CA PRO A 265 -10.62 12.30 6.85
C PRO A 265 -10.61 13.80 6.52
N GLY A 266 -11.76 14.36 6.18
CA GLY A 266 -11.92 15.80 5.86
C GLY A 266 -11.63 16.17 4.39
N VAL A 267 -11.18 15.22 3.56
CA VAL A 267 -11.01 15.44 2.11
C VAL A 267 -12.28 15.03 1.37
N LYS A 268 -12.72 15.87 0.42
CA LYS A 268 -13.89 15.58 -0.41
C LYS A 268 -13.50 14.90 -1.72
N PHE A 269 -14.33 13.97 -2.17
CA PHE A 269 -14.22 13.30 -3.47
C PHE A 269 -14.82 14.19 -4.57
N GLU A 270 -14.11 15.25 -4.91
CA GLU A 270 -14.56 16.27 -5.85
C GLU A 270 -13.43 16.62 -6.85
N GLY A 271 -13.81 17.19 -8.00
CA GLY A 271 -12.86 17.59 -9.06
C GLY A 271 -12.54 16.49 -10.06
N ARG A 272 -11.47 16.68 -10.84
CA ARG A 272 -10.99 15.72 -11.85
C ARG A 272 -9.90 14.82 -11.27
N VAL A 273 -10.04 13.52 -11.49
CA VAL A 273 -9.13 12.49 -11.00
C VAL A 273 -8.64 11.60 -12.14
N ARG A 274 -7.38 11.19 -12.08
CA ARG A 274 -6.86 10.10 -12.90
C ARG A 274 -7.20 8.79 -12.21
N LEU A 275 -7.82 7.87 -12.95
CA LEU A 275 -8.15 6.54 -12.45
C LEU A 275 -7.11 5.55 -12.95
N VAL A 276 -6.59 4.75 -12.03
CA VAL A 276 -5.64 3.68 -12.29
C VAL A 276 -6.22 2.39 -11.72
N ALA A 277 -6.29 1.35 -12.54
CA ALA A 277 -6.70 0.02 -12.15
C ALA A 277 -5.47 -0.88 -12.15
N ARG A 278 -5.07 -1.40 -10.99
CA ARG A 278 -3.89 -2.26 -10.86
C ARG A 278 -4.26 -3.63 -10.31
N VAL A 279 -3.98 -4.67 -11.08
CA VAL A 279 -4.07 -6.07 -10.65
C VAL A 279 -2.74 -6.45 -10.03
N ASP A 280 -2.74 -6.55 -8.72
CA ASP A 280 -1.56 -6.87 -7.93
C ASP A 280 -1.53 -8.37 -7.64
N ALA A 281 -0.37 -9.00 -7.90
CA ALA A 281 -0.21 -10.44 -7.75
C ALA A 281 -0.09 -10.89 -6.29
N ASP A 282 0.29 -10.00 -5.37
CA ASP A 282 0.56 -10.29 -3.96
C ASP A 282 -0.48 -9.72 -2.98
N GLY A 283 -1.44 -8.94 -3.50
CA GLY A 283 -2.59 -8.40 -2.79
C GLY A 283 -2.32 -7.10 -2.03
N SER A 284 -1.28 -6.32 -2.38
CA SER A 284 -0.89 -5.09 -1.68
C SER A 284 -1.03 -3.80 -2.48
N ALA A 285 -1.27 -2.69 -1.79
CA ALA A 285 -1.39 -1.36 -2.38
C ALA A 285 -0.02 -0.64 -2.51
N GLY A 286 1.05 -1.34 -2.92
CA GLY A 286 2.43 -0.81 -3.01
C GLY A 286 2.79 -0.13 -4.34
N PRO A 287 4.06 0.19 -4.64
CA PRO A 287 4.50 0.51 -6.01
C PRO A 287 4.41 -0.73 -6.92
N PRO A 288 4.18 -0.57 -8.25
CA PRO A 288 4.03 -1.71 -9.16
C PRO A 288 5.28 -2.59 -9.14
N GLN A 289 5.07 -3.90 -9.00
CA GLN A 289 6.08 -4.94 -8.98
C GLN A 289 6.06 -5.75 -10.27
N LYS A 290 7.14 -6.49 -10.52
CA LYS A 290 7.22 -7.41 -11.65
C LYS A 290 6.07 -8.43 -11.59
N GLY A 291 5.28 -8.50 -12.66
CA GLY A 291 4.11 -9.37 -12.78
C GLY A 291 2.77 -8.73 -12.39
N ASP A 292 2.80 -7.47 -11.93
CA ASP A 292 1.59 -6.67 -11.77
C ASP A 292 1.08 -6.17 -13.12
N LEU A 293 -0.24 -6.08 -13.24
CA LEU A 293 -0.90 -5.56 -14.42
C LEU A 293 -1.54 -4.21 -14.09
N GLU A 294 -1.42 -3.23 -14.99
CA GLU A 294 -1.98 -1.90 -14.79
C GLU A 294 -2.73 -1.42 -16.03
N GLY A 295 -3.78 -0.65 -15.78
CA GLY A 295 -4.52 0.11 -16.76
C GLY A 295 -4.82 1.50 -16.22
N GLN A 296 -4.92 2.48 -17.10
CA GLN A 296 -5.27 3.85 -16.73
C GLN A 296 -6.41 4.33 -17.62
N ALA A 297 -7.31 5.16 -17.05
CA ALA A 297 -8.27 5.87 -17.87
C ALA A 297 -7.50 6.87 -18.78
N PRO A 298 -7.88 6.99 -20.06
CA PRO A 298 -7.15 7.82 -21.03
C PRO A 298 -7.16 9.31 -20.64
N ASP A 299 -8.26 9.79 -20.06
CA ASP A 299 -8.44 11.18 -19.64
C ASP A 299 -8.76 11.28 -18.13
N PRO A 300 -8.40 12.40 -17.47
CA PRO A 300 -8.89 12.71 -16.13
C PRO A 300 -10.42 12.73 -16.08
N VAL A 301 -10.98 11.96 -15.16
CA VAL A 301 -12.43 11.77 -14.99
C VAL A 301 -12.94 12.69 -13.88
N ALA A 302 -14.03 13.41 -14.14
CA ALA A 302 -14.68 14.22 -13.11
C ALA A 302 -15.44 13.34 -12.11
N ALA A 303 -15.42 13.71 -10.83
CA ALA A 303 -16.30 13.11 -9.82
C ALA A 303 -17.77 13.21 -10.28
N GLY A 304 -18.51 12.10 -10.23
CA GLY A 304 -19.88 11.98 -10.73
C GLY A 304 -20.01 11.35 -12.12
N THR A 305 -18.90 11.05 -12.79
CA THR A 305 -18.91 10.46 -14.13
C THR A 305 -19.25 8.96 -14.07
N SER A 306 -20.24 8.53 -14.85
CA SER A 306 -20.58 7.12 -15.04
C SER A 306 -20.16 6.60 -16.41
N GLY A 307 -19.89 5.29 -16.52
CA GLY A 307 -19.58 4.64 -17.79
C GLY A 307 -18.11 4.70 -18.20
N VAL A 308 -17.21 4.96 -17.24
CA VAL A 308 -15.77 4.98 -17.50
C VAL A 308 -15.28 3.58 -17.86
N THR A 309 -14.47 3.44 -18.92
CA THR A 309 -13.81 2.18 -19.23
C THR A 309 -12.32 2.29 -18.95
N ILE A 310 -11.78 1.35 -18.17
CA ILE A 310 -10.34 1.23 -17.92
C ILE A 310 -9.87 -0.08 -18.53
N VAL A 311 -8.90 -0.01 -19.44
CA VAL A 311 -8.28 -1.20 -20.03
C VAL A 311 -6.95 -1.44 -19.34
N VAL A 312 -6.79 -2.62 -18.75
CA VAL A 312 -5.53 -3.11 -18.17
C VAL A 312 -4.72 -3.74 -19.29
N ASP A 313 -3.71 -3.02 -19.78
CA ASP A 313 -2.92 -3.36 -20.97
C ASP A 313 -1.41 -3.38 -20.73
N LYS A 314 -0.96 -2.92 -19.55
CA LYS A 314 0.45 -2.89 -19.17
C LYS A 314 0.78 -3.98 -18.17
N GLU A 315 1.92 -4.63 -18.36
CA GLU A 315 2.56 -5.53 -17.40
C GLU A 315 3.90 -4.90 -16.96
N TYR A 316 4.20 -4.98 -15.67
CA TYR A 316 5.45 -4.50 -15.09
C TYR A 316 6.48 -5.63 -14.94
#